data_AF-A0A0M2R0D1-F1
#
_entry.id   AF-A0A0M2R0D1-F1
#
_cell.length_a   1.000
_cell.length_b   1.000
_cell.length_c   1.000
_cell.angle_alpha   90.00
_cell.angle_beta   90.00
_cell.angle_gamma   90.00
#
_symmetry.space_group_name_H-M   'P 1'
#
loop_
_entity.id
_entity.type
_entity.pdbx_description
1 polymer ?
#
loop_
_entity_poly.entity_id
_entity_poly.type
_entity_poly.pdbx_seq_one_letter_code
_entity_poly.pdbx_strand_id
1 'polypeptide(L)'
;FPCVKGEAIMLEITIEKVSENGVREFAGAARVQQINGDEPRSTRDFWYFLFNEKAEVIHKGLLMDTENRTPHEVIQGCLTAWREGWYITPDIDGKGGVKC
;
A
#
# COMPACT_ATOMS: atom_id res chain seq x y z
N PHE A 1 20.96 -2.04 -24.91
CA PHE A 1 19.91 -1.25 -24.24
C PHE A 1 20.20 -1.30 -22.74
N PRO A 2 20.60 -0.19 -22.10
CA PRO A 2 20.82 -0.20 -20.66
C PRO A 2 19.45 -0.32 -19.97
N CYS A 3 19.32 -1.32 -19.10
CA CYS A 3 18.17 -1.49 -18.22
C CYS A 3 18.23 -0.35 -17.19
N VAL A 4 17.43 0.69 -17.41
CA VAL A 4 17.17 1.69 -16.38
C VAL A 4 16.44 0.94 -15.27
N LYS A 5 17.09 0.79 -14.11
CA LYS A 5 16.39 0.35 -12.89
C LYS A 5 15.31 1.39 -12.63
N GLY A 6 14.06 1.09 -13.01
CA GLY A 6 12.91 1.89 -12.63
C GLY A 6 12.90 1.96 -11.10
N GLU A 7 12.86 3.17 -10.55
CA GLU A 7 12.69 3.36 -9.12
C GLU A 7 11.36 2.74 -8.72
N ALA A 8 11.38 1.81 -7.76
CA ALA A 8 10.14 1.21 -7.27
C ALA A 8 9.25 2.32 -6.69
N ILE A 9 8.05 2.48 -7.25
CA ILE A 9 7.09 3.48 -6.75
C ILE A 9 6.71 3.10 -5.31
N MET A 10 7.00 4.02 -4.40
CA MET A 10 6.59 3.96 -3.00
C MET A 10 5.63 5.11 -2.73
N LEU A 11 4.50 4.79 -2.10
CA LEU A 11 3.53 5.78 -1.62
C LEU A 11 3.43 5.64 -0.11
N GLU A 12 3.44 6.76 0.60
CA GLU A 12 3.33 6.78 2.05
C GLU A 12 2.36 7.87 2.50
N ILE A 13 1.47 7.51 3.42
CA ILE A 13 0.65 8.44 4.19
C ILE A 13 1.10 8.36 5.64
N THR A 14 1.51 9.49 6.19
CA THR A 14 1.90 9.62 7.59
C THR A 14 0.83 10.38 8.36
N ILE A 15 0.46 9.86 9.53
CA ILE A 15 -0.48 10.48 10.45
C ILE A 15 0.33 11.07 11.59
N GLU A 16 0.17 12.38 11.82
CA GLU A 16 0.80 13.11 12.92
C GLU A 16 -0.28 13.64 13.87
N LYS A 17 -0.03 13.55 15.18
CA LYS A 17 -0.76 14.31 16.19
C LYS A 17 -0.12 15.68 16.31
N VAL A 18 -0.93 16.73 16.27
CA VAL A 18 -0.48 18.11 16.46
C VAL A 18 -1.13 18.65 17.73
N SER A 19 -0.33 19.01 18.72
CA SER A 19 -0.80 19.62 19.97
C SER A 19 -1.05 21.11 19.81
N GLU A 20 -1.75 21.71 20.77
CA GLU A 20 -2.08 23.16 20.76
C GLU A 20 -0.84 24.07 20.74
N ASN A 21 0.29 23.60 21.31
CA ASN A 21 1.57 24.31 21.27
C ASN A 21 2.42 24.01 20.01
N GLY A 22 1.84 23.31 19.02
CA GLY A 22 2.47 23.05 17.72
C GLY A 22 3.46 21.89 17.69
N VAL A 23 3.58 21.11 18.76
CA VAL A 23 4.40 19.89 18.77
C VAL A 23 3.74 18.84 17.89
N ARG A 24 4.55 18.20 17.04
CA ARG A 24 4.12 17.12 16.14
C ARG A 24 4.68 15.80 16.63
N GLU A 25 3.81 14.82 16.78
CA GLU A 25 4.18 13.47 17.20
C GLU A 25 3.67 12.46 16.17
N PHE A 26 4.51 11.48 15.83
CA PHE A 26 4.12 10.40 14.94
C PHE A 26 2.98 9.57 15.56
N ALA A 27 1.91 9.35 14.82
CA ALA A 27 0.76 8.59 15.26
C ALA A 27 0.56 7.29 14.47
N GLY A 28 1.30 7.12 13.37
CA GLY A 28 1.22 5.96 12.52
C GLY A 28 1.42 6.31 11.05
N ALA A 29 1.46 5.29 10.20
CA ALA A 29 1.57 5.45 8.77
C ALA A 29 0.90 4.30 8.01
N ALA A 30 0.54 4.55 6.76
CA ALA A 30 0.23 3.54 5.77
C ALA A 30 1.24 3.66 4.62
N ARG A 31 1.93 2.57 4.31
CA ARG A 31 2.89 2.52 3.19
C ARG A 31 2.41 1.53 2.15
N VAL A 32 2.53 1.91 0.89
CA VAL A 32 2.25 1.06 -0.26
C VAL A 32 3.51 0.97 -1.11
N GLN A 33 3.90 -0.26 -1.45
CA GLN A 33 5.10 -0.55 -2.23
C GLN A 33 4.70 -1.41 -3.43
N GLN A 34 5.02 -0.93 -4.64
CA GLN A 34 4.85 -1.72 -5.85
C GLN A 34 5.81 -2.92 -5.87
N ILE A 35 5.29 -4.10 -6.23
CA ILE A 35 6.04 -5.36 -6.25
C ILE A 35 6.68 -5.59 -7.61
N ASN A 36 5.89 -5.42 -8.68
CA ASN A 36 6.32 -5.63 -10.05
C ASN A 36 6.91 -4.32 -10.60
N GLY A 37 8.07 -4.34 -11.27
CA GLY A 37 8.69 -3.13 -11.83
C GLY A 37 7.85 -2.47 -12.93
N ASP A 38 8.30 -1.31 -13.43
CA ASP A 38 7.68 -0.52 -14.53
C ASP A 38 7.67 -1.24 -15.90
N GLU A 39 7.68 -2.57 -15.92
CA GLU A 39 7.41 -3.32 -17.14
C GLU A 39 6.00 -2.99 -17.65
N PRO A 40 5.77 -3.02 -18.97
CA PRO A 40 4.46 -2.81 -19.59
C PRO A 40 3.53 -4.01 -19.36
N ARG A 41 3.54 -4.59 -18.16
CA ARG A 41 2.51 -5.53 -17.72
C ARG A 41 1.25 -4.71 -17.45
N SER A 42 0.12 -5.23 -17.91
CA SER A 42 -1.20 -4.64 -17.70
C SER A 42 -1.55 -4.59 -16.21
N THR A 43 -0.95 -5.46 -15.40
CA THR A 43 -1.26 -5.68 -13.99
C THR A 43 -0.10 -5.25 -13.08
N ARG A 44 -0.43 -4.62 -11.94
CA ARG A 44 0.52 -4.23 -10.90
C ARG A 44 0.05 -4.76 -9.54
N ASP A 45 0.97 -5.34 -8.78
CA ASP A 45 0.69 -5.79 -7.42
C ASP A 45 1.38 -4.89 -6.41
N PHE A 46 0.74 -4.69 -5.26
CA PHE A 46 1.19 -3.77 -4.23
C PHE A 46 1.18 -4.41 -2.84
N TRP A 47 2.32 -4.35 -2.14
CA TRP A 47 2.32 -4.57 -0.70
C TRP A 47 1.79 -3.33 -0.01
N TYR A 48 0.94 -3.52 0.99
CA TYR A 48 0.53 -2.45 1.89
C TYR A 48 0.84 -2.80 3.34
N PHE A 49 1.30 -1.80 4.08
CA PHE A 49 1.77 -1.91 5.46
C PHE A 49 1.11 -0.83 6.30
N LEU A 50 0.68 -1.18 7.52
CA LEU A 50 0.21 -0.23 8.52
C LEU A 50 1.17 -0.21 9.70
N PHE A 51 1.51 0.99 10.15
CA PHE A 51 2.43 1.26 11.25
C PHE A 51 1.69 1.90 12.41
N ASN A 52 1.98 1.46 13.64
CA ASN A 52 1.48 2.09 14.87
C ASN A 52 2.31 3.32 15.28
N GLU A 53 2.00 3.94 16.41
CA GLU A 53 2.71 5.10 16.95
C GLU A 53 4.20 4.85 17.31
N LYS A 54 4.62 3.58 17.39
CA LYS A 54 6.02 3.19 17.63
C LYS A 54 6.78 2.88 16.34
N ALA A 55 6.16 3.13 15.19
CA ALA A 55 6.65 2.76 13.86
C ALA A 55 6.83 1.23 13.68
N GLU A 56 6.09 0.43 14.43
CA GLU A 56 6.04 -1.02 14.27
C GLU A 56 4.97 -1.40 13.25
N VAL A 57 5.27 -2.36 12.38
CA VAL A 57 4.29 -2.90 11.43
C VAL A 57 3.26 -3.72 12.20
N ILE A 58 2.02 -3.24 12.21
CA ILE A 58 0.88 -3.94 12.84
C ILE A 58 0.05 -4.74 11.83
N HIS A 59 0.17 -4.41 10.54
CA HIS A 59 -0.52 -5.12 9.48
C HIS A 59 0.28 -5.09 8.19
N LYS A 60 0.22 -6.20 7.44
CA LYS A 60 0.77 -6.34 6.10
C LYS A 60 -0.24 -7.09 5.24
N GLY A 61 -0.49 -6.62 4.03
CA GLY A 61 -1.27 -7.35 3.06
C GLY A 61 -0.88 -7.05 1.62
N LEU A 62 -1.48 -7.81 0.71
CA LEU A 62 -1.24 -7.75 -0.73
C LEU A 62 -2.50 -7.29 -1.45
N LEU A 63 -2.36 -6.22 -2.23
CA LEU A 63 -3.36 -5.78 -3.20
C LEU A 63 -2.93 -6.29 -4.58
N MET A 64 -3.65 -7.28 -5.10
CA MET A 64 -3.37 -7.92 -6.40
C MET A 64 -4.01 -7.17 -7.56
N ASP A 65 -3.37 -7.27 -8.72
CA ASP A 65 -3.95 -7.03 -10.04
C ASP A 65 -4.62 -5.66 -10.21
N THR A 66 -3.86 -4.62 -9.90
CA THR A 66 -4.30 -3.22 -10.03
C THR A 66 -3.95 -2.67 -11.41
N GLU A 67 -4.76 -2.98 -12.41
CA GLU A 67 -4.59 -2.40 -13.75
C GLU A 67 -4.82 -0.88 -13.74
N ASN A 68 -3.86 -0.11 -14.29
CA ASN A 68 -3.97 1.33 -14.57
C ASN A 68 -4.41 2.24 -13.41
N ARG A 69 -4.25 1.81 -12.15
CA ARG A 69 -4.64 2.62 -10.99
C ARG A 69 -3.66 3.76 -10.74
N THR A 70 -4.21 4.94 -10.49
CA THR A 70 -3.49 6.08 -9.95
C THR A 70 -3.01 5.79 -8.51
N PRO A 71 -1.97 6.50 -8.01
CA PRO A 71 -1.53 6.40 -6.62
C PRO A 71 -2.66 6.49 -5.58
N HIS A 72 -3.64 7.39 -5.81
CA HIS A 72 -4.78 7.57 -4.92
C HIS A 72 -5.69 6.34 -4.88
N GLU A 73 -5.97 5.73 -6.03
CA GLU A 73 -6.80 4.52 -6.12
C GLU A 73 -6.12 3.30 -5.50
N VAL A 74 -4.80 3.22 -5.59
CA VAL A 74 -4.01 2.19 -4.91
C VAL A 74 -4.13 2.34 -3.40
N ILE A 75 -3.93 3.55 -2.87
CA ILE A 75 -4.09 3.86 -1.44
C ILE A 75 -5.51 3.51 -0.96
N GLN A 76 -6.53 3.96 -1.67
CA GLN A 76 -7.93 3.68 -1.33
C GLN A 76 -8.21 2.17 -1.34
N GLY A 77 -7.65 1.44 -2.32
CA GLY A 77 -7.71 -0.02 -2.39
C GLY A 77 -7.10 -0.69 -1.17
N CYS A 78 -5.92 -0.24 -0.73
CA CYS A 78 -5.24 -0.78 0.45
C CYS A 78 -6.04 -0.53 1.75
N LEU A 79 -6.56 0.68 1.94
CA LEU A 79 -7.40 1.02 3.09
C LEU A 79 -8.71 0.22 3.11
N THR A 80 -9.32 0.01 1.95
CA THR A 80 -10.53 -0.81 1.81
C THR A 80 -10.22 -2.28 2.10
N ALA A 81 -9.12 -2.81 1.55
CA ALA A 81 -8.67 -4.17 1.77
C ALA A 81 -8.48 -4.47 3.27
N TRP A 82 -7.78 -3.57 3.96
CA TRP A 82 -7.60 -3.65 5.41
C TRP A 82 -8.93 -3.63 6.16
N ARG A 83 -9.80 -2.65 5.88
CA ARG A 83 -11.11 -2.51 6.52
C ARG A 83 -11.98 -3.76 6.35
N GLU A 84 -11.85 -4.47 5.23
CA GLU A 84 -12.61 -5.68 4.91
C GLU A 84 -11.94 -6.99 5.37
N GLY A 85 -10.76 -6.89 6.01
CA GLY A 85 -10.01 -8.02 6.56
C GLY A 85 -9.27 -8.84 5.52
N TRP A 86 -8.89 -8.26 4.38
CA TRP A 86 -8.13 -8.96 3.34
C TRP A 86 -6.64 -8.98 3.65
N TYR A 87 -6.07 -10.17 3.84
CA TYR A 87 -4.61 -10.37 3.84
C TYR A 87 -4.04 -10.36 2.41
N ILE A 88 -4.77 -10.98 1.48
CA ILE A 88 -4.52 -10.93 0.03
C ILE A 88 -5.86 -10.63 -0.64
N THR A 89 -5.95 -9.58 -1.45
CA THR A 89 -7.18 -9.34 -2.23
C THR A 89 -7.28 -10.34 -3.36
N PRO A 90 -8.50 -10.74 -3.77
CA PRO A 90 -8.64 -11.50 -5.00
C PRO A 90 -8.11 -10.71 -6.21
N ASP A 91 -7.69 -11.41 -7.25
CA ASP A 91 -7.34 -10.86 -8.56
C ASP A 91 -8.58 -10.35 -9.33
N ILE A 92 -8.40 -9.84 -10.56
CA ILE A 92 -9.52 -9.31 -11.38
C ILE A 92 -10.58 -10.36 -11.72
N ASP A 93 -10.23 -11.64 -11.69
CA ASP A 93 -11.14 -12.77 -11.90
C ASP A 93 -11.86 -13.19 -10.61
N GLY A 94 -11.54 -12.58 -9.46
CA GLY A 94 -12.09 -12.92 -8.17
C GLY A 94 -11.39 -14.10 -7.47
N LYS A 95 -10.20 -14.51 -7.92
CA LYS A 95 -9.49 -15.70 -7.42
C LYS A 95 -8.34 -15.31 -6.48
N GLY A 96 -7.90 -16.26 -5.64
CA GLY A 96 -6.68 -16.11 -4.82
C GLY A 96 -6.80 -15.23 -3.57
N GLY A 97 -7.98 -14.69 -3.26
CA GLY A 97 -8.20 -13.87 -2.07
C GLY A 97 -8.10 -14.65 -0.75
N VAL A 98 -7.49 -14.04 0.27
CA VAL A 98 -7.33 -14.59 1.62
C VAL A 98 -7.74 -13.54 2.65
N LYS A 99 -8.67 -13.90 3.54
CA LYS A 99 -9.05 -13.08 4.70
C LYS A 99 -8.37 -13.54 5.98
N CYS A 100 -8.18 -12.60 6.92
CA CYS A 100 -7.80 -12.88 8.30
C CYS A 100 -9.01 -13.16 9.20
#